data_AF-A0A9E3GQE8-F1
#
_entry.id   AF-A0A9E3GQE8-F1
#
_cell.length_a   1.000
_cell.length_b   1.000
_cell.length_c   1.000
_cell.angle_alpha   90.00
_cell.angle_beta   90.00
_cell.angle_gamma   90.00
#
_symmetry.space_group_name_H-M   'P 1'
#
loop_
_entity.id
_entity.type
_entity.pdbx_description
1 polymer ?
#
loop_
_entity_poly.entity_id
_entity_poly.type
_entity_poly.pdbx_seq_one_letter_code
_entity_poly.pdbx_strand_id
1 'polypeptide(L)'
;MVGSSLGGTVALLAAARSPELVRGVVLVAPAVPRAGRLPVDPTFAGFLLPYAVPRLAAREPARRAGQPPETRVRSLLDLCYAPGRRESDAAFAEMVDVARERDPADARDAWVAASRSLFVELARRRRFHREADAITAPVLVVEDAGGFVAAVTGWIGQRGL
;
A
#
# COMPACT_ATOMS: atom_id res chain seq x y z
N MET A 1 -1.26 10.52 -12.22
CA MET A 1 -1.07 10.05 -10.84
C MET A 1 -0.05 8.93 -10.82
N VAL A 2 0.73 8.82 -9.75
CA VAL A 2 1.69 7.75 -9.54
C VAL A 2 1.47 7.18 -8.14
N GLY A 3 1.45 5.86 -7.98
CA GLY A 3 1.26 5.23 -6.69
C GLY A 3 1.94 3.87 -6.60
N SER A 4 2.59 3.60 -5.46
CA SER A 4 3.17 2.30 -5.14
C SER A 4 2.38 1.58 -4.05
N SER A 5 2.35 0.24 -4.06
CA SER A 5 1.70 -0.56 -3.01
C SER A 5 0.27 -0.04 -2.70
N LEU A 6 -0.05 0.27 -1.45
CA LEU A 6 -1.32 0.90 -1.05
C LEU A 6 -1.60 2.26 -1.71
N GLY A 7 -0.56 3.05 -1.99
CA GLY A 7 -0.68 4.29 -2.76
C GLY A 7 -1.13 4.04 -4.20
N GLY A 8 -0.81 2.87 -4.76
CA GLY A 8 -1.34 2.41 -6.04
C GLY A 8 -2.85 2.21 -5.99
N THR A 9 -3.38 1.63 -4.90
CA THR A 9 -4.83 1.51 -4.67
C THR A 9 -5.49 2.89 -4.62
N VAL A 10 -4.89 3.85 -3.91
CA VAL A 10 -5.40 5.24 -3.84
C VAL A 10 -5.41 5.88 -5.23
N ALA A 11 -4.32 5.77 -5.99
CA ALA A 11 -4.22 6.32 -7.34
C ALA A 11 -5.26 5.71 -8.30
N LEU A 12 -5.48 4.40 -8.21
CA LEU A 12 -6.50 3.67 -8.96
C LEU A 12 -7.91 4.19 -8.62
N LEU A 13 -8.25 4.29 -7.33
CA LEU A 13 -9.55 4.78 -6.90
C LEU A 13 -9.79 6.24 -7.30
N ALA A 14 -8.77 7.09 -7.21
CA ALA A 14 -8.86 8.48 -7.63
C ALA A 14 -9.11 8.58 -9.15
N ALA A 15 -8.43 7.78 -9.95
CA ALA A 15 -8.64 7.72 -11.40
C ALA A 15 -10.04 7.20 -11.79
N ALA A 16 -10.57 6.24 -11.02
CA ALA A 16 -11.91 5.69 -11.24
C ALA A 16 -13.03 6.67 -10.84
N ARG A 17 -12.86 7.38 -9.73
CA ARG A 17 -13.91 8.23 -9.12
C ARG A 17 -13.88 9.68 -9.56
N SER A 18 -12.74 10.15 -10.08
CA SER A 18 -12.55 11.52 -10.57
C SER A 18 -11.77 11.50 -11.89
N PRO A 19 -12.31 10.84 -12.94
CA PRO A 19 -11.62 10.66 -14.21
C PRO A 19 -11.21 11.98 -14.90
N GLU A 20 -11.96 13.06 -14.66
CA GLU A 20 -11.68 14.40 -15.16
C GLU A 20 -10.38 15.02 -14.60
N LEU A 21 -9.93 14.56 -13.43
CA LEU A 21 -8.73 15.06 -12.76
C LEU A 21 -7.46 14.25 -13.11
N VAL A 22 -7.60 13.11 -13.79
CA VAL A 22 -6.51 12.15 -13.97
C VAL A 22 -6.24 11.90 -15.45
N ARG A 23 -5.10 12.41 -15.93
CA ARG A 23 -4.64 12.23 -17.32
C ARG A 23 -3.95 10.90 -17.60
N GLY A 24 -3.59 10.16 -16.55
CA GLY A 24 -2.93 8.86 -16.62
C GLY A 24 -2.51 8.37 -15.24
N VAL A 25 -2.29 7.07 -15.11
CA VAL A 25 -1.97 6.40 -13.85
C VAL A 25 -0.74 5.51 -14.02
N VAL A 26 0.25 5.65 -13.15
CA VAL A 26 1.39 4.71 -13.04
C VAL A 26 1.27 3.97 -11.70
N LEU A 27 1.20 2.65 -11.76
CA LEU A 27 1.03 1.76 -10.62
C LEU A 27 2.28 0.90 -10.43
N VAL A 28 3.00 1.08 -9.33
CA VAL A 28 4.24 0.33 -9.03
C VAL A 28 3.96 -0.70 -7.95
N ALA A 29 4.00 -1.98 -8.29
CA ALA A 29 3.63 -3.10 -7.43
C ALA A 29 2.36 -2.77 -6.61
N PRO A 30 1.24 -2.38 -7.27
CA PRO A 30 0.06 -1.89 -6.57
C PRO A 30 -0.53 -2.97 -5.67
N ALA A 31 -1.03 -2.57 -4.52
CA ALA A 31 -1.84 -3.45 -3.71
C ALA A 31 -3.16 -3.72 -4.44
N VAL A 32 -3.39 -4.99 -4.77
CA VAL A 32 -4.60 -5.50 -5.40
C VAL A 32 -5.19 -6.63 -4.55
N PRO A 33 -6.51 -6.86 -4.58
CA PRO A 33 -7.10 -8.01 -3.92
C PRO A 33 -6.46 -9.30 -4.43
N ARG A 34 -5.95 -10.15 -3.51
CA ARG A 34 -5.34 -11.43 -3.89
C ARG A 34 -6.35 -12.33 -4.60
N ALA A 35 -5.89 -13.02 -5.65
CA ALA A 35 -6.66 -14.07 -6.31
C ALA A 35 -6.49 -15.40 -5.56
N GLY A 36 -7.59 -16.08 -5.26
CA GLY A 36 -7.59 -17.47 -4.78
C GLY A 36 -7.16 -17.65 -3.30
N ARG A 37 -6.53 -18.80 -3.02
CA ARG A 37 -6.10 -19.26 -1.68
C ARG A 37 -4.60 -19.10 -1.44
N LEU A 38 -3.94 -18.17 -2.14
CA LEU A 38 -2.50 -17.97 -1.98
C LEU A 38 -2.16 -17.67 -0.51
N PRO A 39 -1.11 -18.31 0.05
CA PRO A 39 -0.71 -18.05 1.41
C PRO A 39 -0.34 -16.58 1.59
N VAL A 40 -0.80 -15.99 2.69
CA VAL A 40 -0.44 -14.63 3.06
C VAL A 40 0.92 -14.66 3.74
N ASP A 41 1.85 -13.86 3.25
CA ASP A 41 3.14 -13.66 3.90
C ASP A 41 2.96 -13.32 5.40
N PRO A 42 3.61 -14.05 6.33
CA PRO A 42 3.41 -13.85 7.76
C PRO A 42 3.79 -12.44 8.25
N THR A 43 4.81 -11.81 7.65
CA THR A 43 5.23 -10.44 7.98
C THR A 43 4.14 -9.46 7.58
N PHE A 44 3.58 -9.62 6.37
CA PHE A 44 2.44 -8.85 5.91
C PHE A 44 1.19 -9.08 6.77
N ALA A 45 0.91 -10.32 7.16
CA ALA A 45 -0.21 -10.65 8.03
C ALA A 45 -0.06 -10.00 9.42
N GLY A 46 1.14 -10.05 10.00
CA GLY A 46 1.47 -9.42 11.28
C GLY A 46 1.34 -7.89 11.23
N PHE A 47 1.70 -7.27 10.10
CA PHE A 47 1.47 -5.85 9.86
C PHE A 47 -0.03 -5.51 9.73
N LEU A 48 -0.80 -6.34 9.02
CA LEU A 48 -2.22 -6.11 8.73
C LEU A 48 -3.14 -6.30 9.95
N LEU A 49 -2.88 -7.34 10.74
CA LEU A 49 -3.81 -7.83 11.77
C LEU A 49 -4.25 -6.76 12.79
N PRO A 50 -3.35 -5.90 13.32
CA PRO A 50 -3.76 -4.87 14.27
C PRO A 50 -4.75 -3.89 13.70
N TYR A 51 -4.67 -3.59 12.39
CA TYR A 51 -5.58 -2.67 11.73
C TYR A 51 -6.86 -3.37 11.28
N ALA A 52 -6.86 -4.67 11.01
CA ALA A 52 -8.07 -5.40 10.61
C ALA A 52 -9.11 -5.49 11.76
N VAL A 53 -8.65 -5.66 13.00
CA VAL A 53 -9.53 -5.86 14.17
C VAL A 53 -9.79 -4.51 14.89
N PRO A 54 -11.04 -4.03 14.98
CA PRO A 54 -11.33 -2.71 15.57
C PRO A 54 -10.75 -2.49 16.97
N ARG A 55 -10.81 -3.52 17.83
CA ARG A 55 -10.28 -3.46 19.20
C ARG A 55 -8.76 -3.36 19.26
N LEU A 56 -8.06 -3.97 18.31
CA LEU A 56 -6.60 -3.86 18.21
C LEU A 56 -6.21 -2.50 17.62
N ALA A 57 -6.94 -2.05 16.60
CA ALA A 57 -6.68 -0.78 15.94
C ALA A 57 -6.81 0.41 16.90
N ALA A 58 -7.74 0.36 17.86
CA ALA A 58 -7.89 1.39 18.88
C ALA A 58 -6.66 1.53 19.81
N ARG A 59 -5.79 0.51 19.87
CA ARG A 59 -4.55 0.53 20.66
C ARG A 59 -3.34 0.99 19.87
N GLU A 60 -3.43 1.02 18.53
CA GLU A 60 -2.31 1.35 17.67
C GLU A 60 -1.77 2.78 17.84
N PRO A 61 -2.58 3.83 18.07
CA PRO A 61 -2.04 5.17 18.27
C PRO A 61 -1.11 5.24 19.49
N ALA A 62 -1.54 4.66 20.62
CA ALA A 62 -0.75 4.60 21.84
C ALA A 62 0.50 3.70 21.67
N ARG A 63 0.35 2.55 21.02
CA ARG A 63 1.47 1.67 20.68
C ARG A 63 2.52 2.40 19.83
N ARG A 64 2.09 3.13 18.80
CA ARG A 64 2.96 3.90 17.90
C ARG A 64 3.62 5.07 18.62
N ALA A 65 2.91 5.72 19.54
CA ALA A 65 3.48 6.79 20.36
C ALA A 65 4.62 6.30 21.27
N GLY A 66 4.55 5.05 21.74
CA GLY A 66 5.62 4.41 22.52
C GLY A 66 6.75 3.81 21.69
N GLN A 67 6.69 3.86 20.35
CA GLN A 67 7.70 3.26 19.47
C GLN A 67 8.67 4.30 18.90
N PRO A 68 9.99 4.09 19.05
CA PRO A 68 10.99 4.90 18.37
C PRO A 68 10.75 4.93 16.86
N PRO A 69 10.97 6.06 16.17
CA PRO A 69 10.82 6.17 14.72
C PRO A 69 11.70 5.15 13.97
N GLU A 70 12.89 4.85 14.48
CA GLU A 70 13.81 3.84 13.93
C GLU A 70 13.16 2.46 13.87
N THR A 71 12.49 2.04 14.94
CA THR A 71 11.76 0.76 15.00
C THR A 71 10.61 0.74 14.00
N ARG A 72 9.90 1.87 13.84
CA ARG A 72 8.79 1.99 12.88
C ARG A 72 9.28 1.92 11.43
N VAL A 73 10.35 2.64 11.10
CA VAL A 73 10.96 2.59 9.77
C VAL A 73 11.50 1.19 9.47
N ARG A 74 12.23 0.58 10.42
CA ARG A 74 12.75 -0.78 10.27
C ARG A 74 11.63 -1.79 10.01
N SER A 75 10.56 -1.74 10.80
CA SER A 75 9.40 -2.64 10.62
C SER A 75 8.74 -2.50 9.25
N LEU A 76 8.70 -1.29 8.70
CA LEU A 76 8.16 -1.05 7.35
C LEU A 76 9.11 -1.54 6.26
N LEU A 77 10.41 -1.34 6.43
CA LEU A 77 11.42 -1.82 5.48
C LEU A 77 11.51 -3.35 5.45
N ASP A 78 11.40 -4.01 6.61
CA ASP A 78 11.35 -5.47 6.68
C ASP A 78 10.12 -6.05 5.96
N LEU A 79 9.06 -5.25 5.78
CA LEU A 79 7.90 -5.61 4.96
C LEU A 79 8.13 -5.37 3.46
N CYS A 80 8.88 -4.33 3.11
CA CYS A 80 9.06 -3.90 1.72
C CYS A 80 10.27 -4.55 1.03
N TYR A 81 11.28 -4.95 1.77
CA TYR A 81 12.51 -5.51 1.22
C TYR A 81 12.49 -7.03 1.21
N ALA A 82 13.02 -7.59 0.12
CA ALA A 82 13.30 -9.01 0.05
C ALA A 82 14.37 -9.39 1.10
N PRO A 83 14.35 -10.64 1.61
CA PRO A 83 15.35 -11.11 2.57
C PRO A 83 16.78 -10.84 2.10
N GLY A 84 17.59 -10.25 2.99
CA GLY A 84 18.99 -9.91 2.71
C GLY A 84 19.21 -8.60 1.94
N ARG A 85 18.14 -7.91 1.51
CA ARG A 85 18.25 -6.54 0.95
C ARG A 85 18.20 -5.51 2.07
N ARG A 86 19.02 -4.46 1.94
CA ARG A 86 19.06 -3.32 2.85
C ARG A 86 19.35 -2.04 2.08
N GLU A 87 18.84 -0.95 2.62
CA GLU A 87 19.13 0.42 2.27
C GLU A 87 20.52 0.83 2.75
N SER A 88 21.04 1.96 2.26
CA SER A 88 22.22 2.58 2.86
C SER A 88 21.87 3.22 4.21
N ASP A 89 22.87 3.36 5.09
CA ASP A 89 22.69 4.01 6.39
C ASP A 89 22.16 5.45 6.24
N ALA A 90 22.60 6.16 5.20
CA ALA A 90 22.12 7.50 4.88
C ALA A 90 20.62 7.51 4.54
N ALA A 91 20.17 6.58 3.68
CA ALA A 91 18.75 6.48 3.32
C ALA A 91 17.91 6.07 4.54
N PHE A 92 18.41 5.20 5.42
CA PHE A 92 17.74 4.85 6.66
C PHE A 92 17.57 6.07 7.57
N ALA A 93 18.64 6.85 7.77
CA ALA A 93 18.60 8.07 8.59
C ALA A 93 17.57 9.08 8.05
N GLU A 94 17.55 9.34 6.74
CA GLU A 94 16.57 10.23 6.12
C GLU A 94 15.12 9.75 6.33
N MET A 95 14.87 8.44 6.18
CA MET A 95 13.55 7.87 6.44
C MET A 95 13.13 8.01 7.91
N VAL A 96 14.08 7.88 8.84
CA VAL A 96 13.84 8.09 10.29
C VAL A 96 13.50 9.54 10.59
N ASP A 97 14.19 10.50 9.97
CA ASP A 97 13.91 11.92 10.15
C ASP A 97 12.52 12.28 9.63
N VAL A 98 12.15 11.80 8.43
CA VAL A 98 10.78 11.95 7.90
C VAL A 98 9.74 11.30 8.81
N ALA A 99 10.04 10.11 9.35
CA ALA A 99 9.13 9.43 10.27
C ALA A 99 8.97 10.15 11.61
N ARG A 100 9.99 10.90 12.05
CA ARG A 100 9.95 11.75 13.25
C ARG A 100 9.11 13.00 13.02
N GLU A 101 9.29 13.66 11.89
CA GLU A 101 8.50 14.84 11.49
C GLU A 101 7.01 14.52 11.32
N ARG A 102 6.69 13.33 10.82
CA ARG A 102 5.32 12.88 10.52
C ARG A 102 4.64 12.12 11.66
N ASP A 103 5.09 12.29 12.90
CA ASP A 103 4.52 11.60 14.07
C ASP A 103 3.80 12.45 15.13
N PRO A 104 3.11 13.56 14.79
CA PRO A 104 2.20 14.18 15.75
C PRO A 104 1.02 13.25 16.07
N ALA A 105 0.33 13.51 17.19
CA ALA A 105 -0.69 12.59 17.70
C ALA A 105 -1.85 12.36 16.72
N ASP A 106 -2.33 13.43 16.08
CA ASP A 106 -3.35 13.41 15.03
C ASP A 106 -2.93 12.58 13.81
N ALA A 107 -1.66 12.62 13.42
CA ALA A 107 -1.13 11.80 12.33
C ALA A 107 -1.19 10.29 12.64
N ARG A 108 -1.07 9.89 13.92
CA ARG A 108 -1.19 8.47 14.31
C ARG A 108 -2.63 7.97 14.19
N ASP A 109 -3.60 8.79 14.60
CA ASP A 109 -5.03 8.47 14.43
C ASP A 109 -5.41 8.43 12.95
N ALA A 110 -4.94 9.42 12.17
CA ALA A 110 -5.13 9.47 10.73
C ALA A 110 -4.51 8.24 10.03
N TRP A 111 -3.33 7.82 10.45
CA TRP A 111 -2.69 6.60 9.96
C TRP A 111 -3.55 5.36 10.20
N VAL A 112 -4.08 5.19 11.42
CA VAL A 112 -4.95 4.04 11.75
C VAL A 112 -6.22 4.07 10.91
N ALA A 113 -6.87 5.22 10.79
CA ALA A 113 -8.08 5.38 10.00
C ALA A 113 -7.82 5.08 8.50
N ALA A 114 -6.75 5.63 7.93
CA ALA A 114 -6.36 5.43 6.54
C ALA A 114 -5.97 3.98 6.25
N SER A 115 -5.16 3.36 7.11
CA SER A 115 -4.77 1.95 6.97
C SER A 115 -6.01 1.06 6.95
N ARG A 116 -6.93 1.28 7.89
CA ARG A 116 -8.19 0.54 7.98
C ARG A 116 -9.05 0.68 6.74
N SER A 117 -9.25 1.91 6.25
CA SER A 117 -10.10 2.15 5.09
C SER A 117 -9.57 1.45 3.85
N LEU A 118 -8.25 1.47 3.64
CA LEU A 118 -7.58 0.80 2.53
C LEU A 118 -7.67 -0.72 2.64
N PHE A 119 -7.50 -1.29 3.83
CA PHE A 119 -7.66 -2.73 4.02
C PHE A 119 -9.10 -3.21 3.81
N VAL A 120 -10.08 -2.43 4.26
CA VAL A 120 -11.50 -2.71 4.00
C VAL A 120 -11.80 -2.63 2.51
N GLU A 121 -11.22 -1.66 1.78
CA GLU A 121 -11.34 -1.59 0.33
C GLU A 121 -10.77 -2.83 -0.35
N LEU A 122 -9.53 -3.23 -0.01
CA LEU A 122 -8.88 -4.41 -0.60
C LEU A 122 -9.62 -5.72 -0.28
N ALA A 123 -10.30 -5.82 0.86
CA ALA A 123 -11.14 -6.96 1.18
C ALA A 123 -12.41 -7.04 0.30
N ARG A 124 -12.87 -5.92 -0.27
CA ARG A 124 -14.06 -5.85 -1.14
C ARG A 124 -13.69 -6.12 -2.60
N ARG A 125 -13.12 -7.30 -2.88
CA ARG A 125 -12.58 -7.70 -4.19
C ARG A 125 -13.47 -7.35 -5.40
N ARG A 126 -14.76 -7.70 -5.36
CA ARG A 126 -15.70 -7.41 -6.46
C ARG A 126 -15.83 -5.91 -6.74
N ARG A 127 -15.88 -5.10 -5.67
CA ARG A 127 -15.98 -3.65 -5.79
C ARG A 127 -14.67 -3.08 -6.34
N PHE A 128 -13.54 -3.52 -5.82
CA PHE A 128 -12.22 -3.08 -6.32
C PHE A 128 -12.10 -3.32 -7.82
N HIS A 129 -12.40 -4.53 -8.31
CA HIS A 129 -12.30 -4.83 -9.74
C HIS A 129 -13.25 -3.97 -10.58
N ARG A 130 -14.50 -3.75 -10.11
CA ARG A 130 -15.44 -2.87 -10.80
C ARG A 130 -14.94 -1.43 -10.90
N GLU A 131 -14.29 -0.90 -9.86
CA GLU A 131 -13.73 0.46 -9.89
C GLU A 131 -12.51 0.51 -10.82
N ALA A 132 -11.68 -0.53 -10.82
CA ALA A 132 -10.55 -0.63 -11.74
C ALA A 132 -11.00 -0.70 -13.21
N ASP A 133 -12.06 -1.45 -13.51
CA ASP A 133 -12.67 -1.55 -14.85
C ASP A 133 -13.32 -0.23 -15.31
N ALA A 134 -13.61 0.69 -14.39
CA ALA A 134 -14.19 2.01 -14.71
C ALA A 134 -13.15 3.06 -15.11
N ILE A 135 -11.85 2.75 -15.02
CA ILE A 135 -10.79 3.70 -15.34
C ILE A 135 -10.69 3.89 -16.86
N THR A 136 -10.84 5.14 -17.30
CA THR A 136 -10.76 5.53 -18.72
C THR A 136 -9.40 6.14 -19.10
N ALA A 137 -8.63 6.60 -18.12
CA ALA A 137 -7.30 7.14 -18.34
C ALA A 137 -6.29 6.04 -18.71
N PRO A 138 -5.23 6.34 -19.47
CA PRO A 138 -4.13 5.39 -19.69
C PRO A 138 -3.52 4.94 -18.36
N VAL A 139 -3.39 3.62 -18.19
CA VAL A 139 -2.76 3.00 -17.02
C VAL A 139 -1.46 2.36 -17.48
N LEU A 140 -0.39 2.55 -16.70
CA LEU A 140 0.87 1.81 -16.77
C LEU A 140 1.04 1.05 -15.46
N VAL A 141 1.15 -0.27 -15.54
CA VAL A 141 1.49 -1.11 -14.39
C VAL A 141 2.99 -1.45 -14.46
N VAL A 142 3.65 -1.44 -13.31
CA VAL A 142 5.06 -1.81 -13.14
C VAL A 142 5.09 -2.86 -12.04
N GLU A 143 5.30 -4.12 -12.41
CA GLU A 143 5.41 -5.25 -11.48
C GLU A 143 6.78 -5.92 -11.65
N ASP A 144 7.26 -6.57 -10.59
CA ASP A 144 8.44 -7.41 -10.66
C ASP A 144 8.03 -8.80 -11.18
N ALA A 145 8.18 -9.03 -12.48
CA ALA A 145 7.96 -10.33 -13.12
C ALA A 145 9.24 -11.19 -13.13
N GLY A 146 10.05 -11.13 -12.07
CA GLY A 146 11.35 -11.81 -12.02
C GLY A 146 12.41 -11.14 -12.91
N GLY A 147 12.38 -9.80 -12.99
CA GLY A 147 13.37 -9.00 -13.73
C GLY A 147 12.86 -8.24 -14.96
N PHE A 148 11.56 -8.31 -15.29
CA PHE A 148 10.97 -7.50 -16.37
C PHE A 148 9.85 -6.59 -15.84
N VAL A 149 9.89 -5.32 -16.25
CA VAL A 149 8.80 -4.36 -16.08
C VAL A 149 7.79 -4.58 -17.20
N ALA A 150 6.63 -5.17 -16.89
CA ALA A 150 5.55 -5.35 -17.85
C ALA A 150 4.69 -4.07 -17.96
N ALA A 151 4.96 -3.23 -18.96
CA ALA A 151 4.13 -2.06 -19.26
C ALA A 151 2.85 -2.46 -19.99
N VAL A 152 1.74 -2.57 -19.28
CA VAL A 152 0.42 -2.79 -19.90
C VAL A 152 -0.28 -1.45 -20.09
N THR A 153 -0.55 -1.04 -21.33
CA THR A 153 -1.47 0.06 -21.62
C THR A 153 -2.90 -0.45 -21.61
N GLY A 154 -3.59 -0.24 -20.50
CA GLY A 154 -4.97 -0.69 -20.27
C GLY A 154 -5.09 -1.63 -19.06
N TRP A 155 -6.16 -1.52 -18.29
CA TRP A 155 -6.40 -2.41 -17.16
C TRP A 155 -6.73 -3.82 -17.67
N ILE A 156 -5.75 -4.72 -17.66
CA ILE A 156 -5.99 -6.16 -17.80
C ILE A 156 -6.39 -6.66 -16.41
N GLY A 157 -7.65 -6.40 -16.02
CA GLY A 157 -8.27 -7.17 -14.96
C GLY A 157 -8.06 -8.65 -15.29
N GLN A 158 -7.53 -9.43 -14.34
CA GLN A 158 -7.06 -10.81 -14.55
C GLN A 158 -8.05 -11.68 -15.34
N ARG A 159 -7.99 -11.58 -16.66
CA ARG A 159 -8.55 -12.51 -17.63
C ARG A 159 -7.36 -13.34 -18.09
N GLY A 160 -7.04 -14.37 -17.31
CA GLY A 160 -6.06 -15.39 -17.66
C GLY A 160 -4.71 -15.27 -16.96
N LEU A 161 -4.65 -15.75 -15.71
CA LEU A 161 -3.57 -16.58 -15.19
C LEU A 161 -4.21 -17.76 -14.46
#